data_AF-A0A2G2VH20-F1
#
_entry.id   AF-A0A2G2VH20-F1
#
_cell.length_a   1.000
_cell.length_b   1.000
_cell.length_c   1.000
_cell.angle_alpha   90.00
_cell.angle_beta   90.00
_cell.angle_gamma   90.00
#
_symmetry.space_group_name_H-M   'P 1'
#
loop_
_entity.id
_entity.type
_entity.pdbx_description
1 polymer ?
#
loop_
_entity_poly.entity_id
_entity_poly.type
_entity_poly.pdbx_seq_one_letter_code
_entity_poly.pdbx_strand_id
1 'polypeptide(L)'
;MPRGDLKEVLIVCAKFGYLSTNGAVVDAMKNDNSIHIIDLHIAQGSQLITLIHALAARPGRSPRIRITGTDNSISAYARGGGIKIVGRRLSSVIASCNIPFEFHLVAASCSDVEIEHLNVRPGSRFEPYAQ
;
A
#
# COMPACT_ATOMS: atom_id res chain seq x y z
N MET A 1 -15.53 24.42 1.68
CA MET A 1 -14.99 23.15 2.22
C MET A 1 -13.99 22.62 1.20
N PRO A 2 -12.71 22.40 1.53
CA PRO A 2 -11.77 21.87 0.55
C PRO A 2 -12.09 20.39 0.30
N ARG A 3 -12.05 20.02 -0.98
CA ARG A 3 -12.32 18.67 -1.48
C ARG A 3 -11.24 17.73 -0.95
N GLY A 4 -11.61 16.49 -0.63
CA GLY A 4 -10.68 15.47 -0.17
C GLY A 4 -9.74 15.08 -1.30
N ASP A 5 -8.61 15.78 -1.39
CA ASP A 5 -7.52 15.45 -2.30
C ASP A 5 -6.85 14.16 -1.83
N LEU A 6 -6.71 13.20 -2.73
CA LEU A 6 -5.98 11.96 -2.49
C LEU A 6 -4.52 12.35 -2.22
N LYS A 7 -3.98 11.99 -1.05
CA LYS A 7 -2.54 12.10 -0.81
C LYS A 7 -1.87 10.80 -1.20
N GLU A 8 -0.98 10.91 -2.16
CA GLU A 8 -0.13 9.83 -2.64
C GLU A 8 1.08 9.72 -1.70
N VAL A 9 1.32 8.52 -1.16
CA VAL A 9 2.47 8.25 -0.31
C VAL A 9 3.32 7.18 -0.98
N LEU A 10 4.48 7.62 -1.48
CA LEU A 10 5.53 6.73 -1.96
C LEU A 10 6.37 6.26 -0.76
N ILE A 11 6.31 4.97 -0.47
CA ILE A 11 7.16 4.34 0.55
C ILE A 11 8.35 3.72 -0.18
N VAL A 12 9.48 4.42 -0.21
CA VAL A 12 10.75 3.87 -0.72
C VAL A 12 11.50 3.20 0.44
N CYS A 13 11.68 1.89 0.34
CA CYS A 13 12.18 1.07 1.44
C CYS A 13 13.72 1.10 1.53
N ALA A 14 14.26 1.88 2.48
CA ALA A 14 15.58 1.61 3.08
C ALA A 14 15.37 0.93 4.44
N LYS A 15 16.04 -0.20 4.66
CA LYS A 15 15.82 -1.19 5.73
C LYS A 15 16.05 -0.70 7.19
N PHE A 16 16.15 0.61 7.45
CA PHE A 16 16.59 1.18 8.74
C PHE A 16 15.63 2.22 9.38
N GLY A 17 14.42 2.46 8.85
CA GLY A 17 13.50 3.51 9.33
C GLY A 17 12.13 3.06 9.85
N TYR A 18 11.94 1.78 10.21
CA TYR A 18 10.62 1.13 10.36
C TYR A 18 9.55 1.89 11.16
N LEU A 19 9.88 2.42 12.34
CA LEU A 19 8.89 3.05 13.22
C LEU A 19 8.78 4.56 12.99
N SER A 20 9.89 5.21 12.66
CA SER A 20 9.90 6.65 12.38
C SER A 20 9.17 6.97 11.08
N THR A 21 9.32 6.14 10.04
CA THR A 21 8.64 6.33 8.76
C THR A 21 7.14 6.06 8.88
N ASN A 22 6.71 4.99 9.55
CA ASN A 22 5.28 4.69 9.71
C ASN A 22 4.56 5.76 10.54
N GLY A 23 5.16 6.23 11.64
CA GLY A 23 4.60 7.30 12.45
C GLY A 23 4.42 8.60 11.65
N ALA A 24 5.43 8.98 10.87
CA ALA A 24 5.36 10.17 10.00
C ALA A 24 4.28 10.04 8.92
N VAL A 25 4.15 8.86 8.29
CA VAL A 25 3.10 8.59 7.30
C VAL A 25 1.72 8.67 7.95
N VAL A 26 1.51 8.07 9.11
CA VAL A 26 0.22 8.11 9.81
C VAL A 26 -0.17 9.54 10.20
N ASP A 27 0.77 10.34 10.71
CA ASP A 27 0.50 11.74 11.05
C ASP A 27 0.21 12.60 9.81
N ALA A 28 0.97 12.41 8.72
CA ALA A 28 0.73 13.11 7.46
C ALA A 28 -0.66 12.81 6.89
N MET A 29 -1.18 11.60 7.13
CA MET A 29 -2.45 11.10 6.59
C MET A 29 -3.63 11.24 7.55
N LYS A 30 -3.46 11.81 8.75
CA LYS A 30 -4.42 11.71 9.87
C LYS A 30 -5.85 12.19 9.57
N ASN A 31 -6.02 13.06 8.58
CA ASN A 31 -7.31 13.62 8.18
C ASN A 31 -7.79 13.12 6.80
N ASP A 32 -7.02 12.23 6.17
CA ASP A 32 -7.29 11.77 4.82
C ASP A 32 -8.18 10.51 4.84
N ASN A 33 -9.22 10.52 4.00
CA ASN A 33 -10.21 9.45 3.90
C ASN A 33 -9.88 8.42 2.81
N SER A 34 -8.83 8.67 2.03
CA SER A 34 -8.38 7.82 0.94
C SER A 34 -6.86 7.94 0.81
N ILE A 35 -6.17 6.81 0.84
CA ILE A 35 -4.70 6.75 0.86
C ILE A 35 -4.26 5.81 -0.26
N HIS A 36 -3.31 6.24 -1.08
CA HIS A 36 -2.64 5.39 -2.05
C HIS A 36 -1.20 5.17 -1.61
N ILE A 37 -0.89 3.93 -1.24
CA ILE A 37 0.44 3.48 -0.85
C ILE A 37 1.12 2.88 -2.06
N ILE A 38 2.29 3.39 -2.42
CA ILE A 38 3.13 2.84 -3.48
C ILE A 38 4.39 2.25 -2.84
N ASP A 39 4.57 0.94 -2.98
CA ASP A 39 5.72 0.18 -2.47
C ASP A 39 6.48 -0.45 -3.64
N LEU A 40 7.66 0.10 -3.93
CA LEU A 40 8.50 -0.32 -5.06
C LEU A 40 9.35 -1.57 -4.75
N HIS A 41 9.27 -2.12 -3.53
CA HIS A 41 9.95 -3.34 -3.16
C HIS A 41 9.18 -4.08 -2.06
N ILE A 42 7.98 -4.56 -2.41
CA ILE A 42 7.02 -5.08 -1.42
C ILE A 42 7.58 -6.26 -0.62
N ALA A 43 8.54 -7.00 -1.18
CA ALA A 43 9.19 -8.15 -0.56
C ALA A 43 8.16 -9.11 0.07
N GLN A 44 8.09 -9.17 1.41
CA GLN A 44 7.14 -10.02 2.16
C GLN A 44 5.89 -9.27 2.67
N GLY A 45 5.78 -7.96 2.42
CA GLY A 45 4.68 -7.11 2.85
C GLY A 45 4.68 -6.75 4.34
N SER A 46 5.72 -7.10 5.11
CA SER A 46 5.73 -6.90 6.57
C SER A 46 5.64 -5.42 6.98
N GLN A 47 6.26 -4.50 6.24
CA GLN A 47 6.14 -3.06 6.51
C GLN A 47 4.71 -2.57 6.31
N LEU A 48 4.06 -3.01 5.22
CA LEU A 48 2.68 -2.68 4.93
C LEU A 48 1.75 -3.21 6.02
N ILE A 49 1.96 -4.42 6.54
CA ILE A 49 1.16 -4.96 7.66
C ILE A 49 1.21 -4.01 8.87
N THR A 50 2.41 -3.58 9.27
CA THR A 50 2.56 -2.65 10.40
C THR A 50 1.88 -1.30 10.12
N LEU A 51 2.00 -0.79 8.90
CA LEU A 51 1.34 0.47 8.50
C LEU A 51 -0.18 0.33 8.48
N ILE A 52 -0.72 -0.77 7.97
CA ILE A 52 -2.16 -1.05 7.95
C ILE A 52 -2.72 -1.06 9.37
N HIS A 53 -2.06 -1.73 10.31
CA HIS A 53 -2.48 -1.72 11.71
C HIS A 53 -2.43 -0.30 12.30
N ALA A 54 -1.39 0.48 11.99
CA ALA A 54 -1.28 1.85 12.47
C ALA A 54 -2.36 2.77 11.88
N LEU A 55 -2.72 2.58 10.61
CA LEU A 55 -3.83 3.29 9.95
C LEU A 55 -5.19 2.87 10.51
N ALA A 56 -5.38 1.59 10.84
CA ALA A 56 -6.60 1.07 11.45
C ALA A 56 -6.81 1.58 12.89
N ALA A 57 -5.72 1.79 13.64
CA ALA A 57 -5.76 2.30 15.00
C ALA A 57 -6.04 3.80 15.10
N ARG A 58 -6.15 4.52 13.96
CA ARG A 58 -6.41 5.95 13.96
C ARG A 58 -7.80 6.27 14.55
N PRO A 59 -7.93 7.34 15.35
CA PRO A 59 -9.23 7.83 15.77
C PRO A 59 -9.98 8.41 14.56
N GLY A 60 -11.23 7.98 14.36
CA GLY A 60 -12.10 8.45 13.29
C GLY A 60 -12.57 7.34 12.35
N ARG A 61 -12.92 7.71 11.09
CA ARG A 61 -13.29 6.71 10.07
C ARG A 61 -12.05 6.07 9.48
N SER A 62 -12.10 4.75 9.32
CA SER A 62 -11.09 4.00 8.60
C SER A 62 -10.96 4.53 7.15
N PRO A 63 -9.73 4.84 6.68
CA PRO A 63 -9.53 5.33 5.33
C PRO A 63 -9.77 4.21 4.33
N ARG A 64 -10.06 4.57 3.08
CA ARG A 64 -9.94 3.62 1.96
C ARG A 64 -8.46 3.52 1.57
N ILE A 65 -7.96 2.30 1.36
CA ILE A 65 -6.55 2.08 1.05
C ILE A 65 -6.40 1.50 -0.35
N ARG A 66 -5.57 2.12 -1.20
CA ARG A 66 -5.04 1.51 -2.41
C ARG A 66 -3.58 1.16 -2.19
N ILE A 67 -3.18 -0.04 -2.58
CA ILE A 67 -1.77 -0.44 -2.55
C ILE A 67 -1.32 -0.77 -3.96
N THR A 68 -0.34 -0.04 -4.46
CA THR A 68 0.46 -0.45 -5.60
C THR A 68 1.76 -1.05 -5.11
N GLY A 69 2.00 -2.32 -5.43
CA GLY A 69 3.18 -3.05 -4.99
C GLY A 69 3.97 -3.59 -6.18
N THR A 70 5.28 -3.38 -6.21
CA THR A 70 6.16 -3.93 -7.24
C THR A 70 7.09 -4.98 -6.65
N ASP A 71 7.37 -6.02 -7.42
CA ASP A 71 8.27 -7.10 -7.02
C ASP A 71 8.92 -7.74 -8.27
N ASN A 72 10.18 -8.14 -8.17
CA ASN A 72 10.90 -8.75 -9.28
C ASN A 72 10.77 -10.29 -9.27
N SER A 73 11.18 -10.94 -10.36
CA SER A 73 11.10 -12.40 -10.48
C SER A 73 12.01 -13.14 -9.49
N ILE A 74 13.14 -12.52 -9.12
CA ILE A 74 14.13 -13.07 -8.18
C ILE A 74 13.53 -13.18 -6.77
N SER A 75 12.86 -12.13 -6.31
CA SER A 75 12.17 -12.14 -5.02
C SER A 75 10.96 -13.08 -5.04
N ALA A 76 10.20 -13.15 -6.13
CA ALA A 76 9.13 -14.14 -6.28
C ALA A 76 9.64 -15.59 -6.11
N TYR A 77 10.81 -15.91 -6.68
CA TYR A 77 11.46 -17.20 -6.51
C TYR A 77 11.88 -17.45 -5.06
N ALA A 78 12.55 -16.48 -4.42
CA ALA A 78 12.99 -16.59 -3.03
C ALA A 78 11.85 -16.76 -2.01
N ARG A 79 10.66 -16.24 -2.33
CA ARG A 79 9.45 -16.37 -1.48
C ARG A 79 8.67 -17.67 -1.71
N GLY A 80 9.07 -18.50 -2.67
CA GLY A 80 8.31 -19.70 -3.05
C GLY A 80 7.02 -19.39 -3.82
N GLY A 81 6.89 -18.19 -4.40
CA GLY A 81 5.77 -17.83 -5.26
C GLY A 81 5.60 -16.32 -5.50
N GLY A 82 4.76 -15.99 -6.48
CA GLY A 82 4.61 -14.62 -6.99
C GLY A 82 4.06 -13.59 -6.01
N ILE A 83 4.14 -12.32 -6.40
CA ILE A 83 3.64 -11.14 -5.65
C ILE A 83 2.17 -11.28 -5.21
N LYS A 84 1.38 -12.09 -5.93
CA LYS A 84 -0.01 -12.43 -5.58
C LYS A 84 -0.16 -13.04 -4.18
N ILE A 85 0.83 -13.81 -3.70
CA ILE A 85 0.78 -14.40 -2.34
C ILE A 85 0.85 -13.29 -1.28
N VAL A 86 1.71 -12.29 -1.50
CA VAL A 86 1.82 -11.11 -0.64
C VAL A 86 0.51 -10.31 -0.68
N GLY A 87 -0.05 -10.12 -1.88
CA GLY A 87 -1.36 -9.50 -2.07
C GLY A 87 -2.48 -10.16 -1.26
N ARG A 88 -2.57 -11.49 -1.28
CA ARG A 88 -3.55 -12.25 -0.48
C ARG A 88 -3.34 -12.06 1.01
N ARG A 89 -2.09 -12.14 1.48
CA ARG A 89 -1.76 -11.94 2.90
C ARG A 89 -2.15 -10.54 3.38
N LEU A 90 -1.78 -9.51 2.62
CA LEU A 90 -2.15 -8.13 2.93
C LEU A 90 -3.66 -7.93 2.87
N SER A 91 -4.35 -8.49 1.86
CA SER A 91 -5.81 -8.46 1.75
C SER A 91 -6.48 -9.02 2.99
N SER A 92 -6.00 -10.14 3.51
CA SER A 92 -6.52 -10.74 4.75
C SER A 92 -6.35 -9.82 5.95
N VAL A 93 -5.20 -9.14 6.08
CA VAL A 93 -4.94 -8.20 7.18
C VAL A 93 -5.87 -6.99 7.07
N ILE A 94 -5.96 -6.36 5.89
CA ILE A 94 -6.78 -5.16 5.70
C ILE A 94 -8.26 -5.47 5.89
N ALA A 95 -8.73 -6.61 5.39
CA ALA A 95 -10.09 -7.09 5.61
C ALA A 95 -10.39 -7.29 7.10
N SER A 96 -9.45 -7.84 7.89
CA SER A 96 -9.61 -8.00 9.34
C SER A 96 -9.73 -6.67 10.09
N CYS A 97 -9.23 -5.58 9.51
CA CYS A 97 -9.37 -4.22 10.04
C CYS A 97 -10.63 -3.50 9.53
N ASN A 98 -11.50 -4.16 8.75
CA ASN A 98 -12.68 -3.55 8.11
C ASN A 98 -12.36 -2.31 7.27
N ILE A 99 -11.17 -2.26 6.68
CA ILE A 99 -10.75 -1.17 5.81
C ILE A 99 -11.12 -1.54 4.36
N PRO A 100 -11.82 -0.68 3.59
CA PRO A 100 -12.01 -0.91 2.16
C PRO A 100 -10.67 -0.78 1.42
N PHE A 101 -10.35 -1.74 0.54
CA PHE A 101 -9.08 -1.73 -0.18
C PHE A 101 -9.07 -2.18 -1.65
N GLU A 102 -8.07 -1.69 -2.39
CA GLU A 102 -7.75 -2.03 -3.78
C GLU A 102 -6.25 -2.39 -3.88
N PHE A 103 -5.91 -3.44 -4.64
CA PHE A 103 -4.53 -3.80 -4.95
C PHE A 103 -4.21 -3.67 -6.43
N HIS A 104 -3.04 -3.10 -6.71
CA HIS A 104 -2.42 -3.09 -8.02
C HIS A 104 -1.00 -3.67 -7.91
N LEU A 105 -0.82 -4.91 -8.33
CA LEU A 105 0.46 -5.61 -8.19
C LEU A 105 1.18 -5.63 -9.54
N VAL A 106 2.40 -5.10 -9.57
CA VAL A 106 3.24 -5.01 -10.77
C VAL A 106 4.40 -5.99 -10.62
N ALA A 107 4.49 -6.97 -11.53
CA ALA A 107 5.58 -7.94 -11.54
C ALA A 107 6.81 -7.38 -12.31
N ALA A 108 7.38 -6.27 -11.81
CA ALA A 108 8.53 -5.60 -12.39
C ALA A 108 9.51 -5.13 -11.30
N SER A 109 10.79 -5.01 -11.66
CA SER A 109 11.80 -4.36 -10.80
C SER A 109 11.49 -2.87 -10.67
N CYS A 110 11.87 -2.24 -9.55
CA CYS A 110 11.64 -0.80 -9.39
C CYS A 110 12.34 0.05 -10.48
N SER A 111 13.42 -0.45 -11.06
CA SER A 111 14.15 0.21 -12.15
C SER A 111 13.40 0.19 -13.49
N ASP A 112 12.44 -0.73 -13.64
CA ASP A 112 11.66 -0.92 -14.88
C ASP A 112 10.23 -0.36 -14.74
N VAL A 113 9.89 0.19 -13.56
CA VAL A 113 8.56 0.70 -13.26
C VAL A 113 8.44 2.15 -13.69
N GLU A 114 7.64 2.39 -14.72
CA GLU A 114 7.20 3.73 -15.12
C GLU A 114 5.95 4.20 -14.35
N ILE A 115 5.68 5.51 -14.35
CA ILE A 115 4.54 6.12 -13.63
C ILE A 115 3.20 5.50 -14.04
N GLU A 116 3.03 5.15 -15.31
CA GLU A 116 1.80 4.53 -15.82
C GLU A 116 1.51 3.16 -15.18
N HIS A 117 2.55 2.42 -14.80
CA HIS A 117 2.42 1.15 -14.08
C HIS A 117 1.96 1.34 -12.63
N LEU A 118 2.06 2.55 -12.08
CA LEU A 118 1.73 2.79 -10.67
C LEU A 118 0.21 2.93 -10.43
N ASN A 119 -0.58 3.02 -11.50
CA ASN A 119 -2.03 3.23 -11.46
C ASN A 119 -2.39 4.44 -10.57
N VAL A 120 -1.60 5.51 -10.70
CA VAL A 120 -1.86 6.79 -10.05
C VAL A 120 -3.12 7.40 -10.68
N ARG A 121 -4.12 7.73 -9.85
CA ARG A 121 -5.41 8.22 -10.31
C ARG A 121 -5.76 9.53 -9.60
N PRO A 122 -6.07 10.60 -10.35
CA PRO A 122 -6.67 11.78 -9.74
C PRO A 122 -8.09 11.45 -9.26
N GLY A 123 -8.35 11.61 -7.97
CA GLY A 123 -9.68 11.51 -7.38
C GLY A 123 -10.16 10.12 -6.97
N SER A 124 -11.38 10.09 -6.42
CA SER A 124 -11.98 9.06 -5.55
C SER A 124 -12.38 7.73 -6.21
N ARG A 125 -11.89 7.42 -7.41
CA ARG A 125 -12.25 6.19 -8.15
C ARG A 125 -11.60 4.99 -7.50
N PHE A 126 -12.39 4.13 -6.85
CA PHE A 126 -11.96 2.94 -6.13
C PHE A 126 -12.54 1.71 -6.83
N GLU A 127 -11.69 0.77 -7.25
CA GLU A 127 -12.10 -0.48 -7.88
C GLU A 127 -11.77 -1.63 -6.91
N PRO A 128 -12.76 -2.36 -6.36
CA PRO A 128 -12.52 -3.40 -5.36
C PRO A 128 -11.64 -4.53 -5.90
N TYR A 129 -10.79 -5.11 -5.05
CA TYR A 129 -9.96 -6.27 -5.42
C TYR A 129 -10.84 -7.52 -5.64
N ALA A 130 -10.84 -8.08 -6.85
CA ALA A 130 -11.56 -9.31 -7.17
C ALA A 130 -10.77 -10.54 -6.69
N GLN A 131 -11.44 -11.42 -5.94
CA GLN A 131 -10.89 -12.68 -5.39
C GLN A 131 -10.67 -13.74 -6.47
#